data_AF-A0A3N5Q8B2-F1
#
_entry.id   AF-A0A3N5Q8B2-F1
#
_cell.length_a   1.000
_cell.length_b   1.000
_cell.length_c   1.000
_cell.angle_alpha   90.00
_cell.angle_beta   90.00
_cell.angle_gamma   90.00
#
_symmetry.space_group_name_H-M   'P 1'
#
loop_
_entity.id
_entity.type
_entity.pdbx_description
1 polymer ?
#
loop_
_entity_poly.entity_id
_entity_poly.type
_entity_poly.pdbx_seq_one_letter_code
_entity_poly.pdbx_strand_id
1 'polypeptide(L)'
;MSVYLKKASKAATTGQEGIRNTVGEILDSIRNRGETAVREYAAQFDNWKRDFILSENEIRQLITSVPQQVKDDIDFAYDQVYGFALKQRESLLEFEAELYPGVILGQRLVPCKCAGCYVPGGRFAHAASAIMSVATSKAAGVPFV
;
A
#
# COMPACT_ATOMS: atom_id res chain seq x y z
N MET A 1 -3.37 -24.42 33.85
CA MET A 1 -2.71 -23.09 33.87
C MET A 1 -1.57 -23.11 32.87
N SER A 2 -1.51 -22.15 31.97
CA SER A 2 -0.44 -22.06 30.96
C SER A 2 0.86 -21.56 31.61
N VAL A 3 1.97 -22.28 31.41
CA VAL A 3 3.30 -21.86 31.87
C VAL A 3 3.97 -21.10 30.72
N TYR A 4 4.25 -19.82 30.93
CA TYR A 4 4.93 -18.97 29.95
C TYR A 4 6.45 -19.05 30.15
N LEU A 5 7.17 -19.55 29.15
CA LEU A 5 8.64 -19.73 29.17
C LEU A 5 9.43 -18.44 28.87
N LYS A 6 8.76 -17.43 28.31
CA LYS A 6 9.35 -16.11 28.00
C LYS A 6 8.26 -15.05 28.06
N LYS A 7 8.55 -13.91 28.70
CA LYS A 7 7.71 -12.70 28.69
C LYS A 7 8.52 -11.54 28.11
N ALA A 8 7.90 -10.76 27.22
CA ALA A 8 8.50 -9.54 26.71
C ALA A 8 8.56 -8.48 27.83
N SER A 9 9.67 -7.75 27.91
CA SER A 9 9.86 -6.67 28.88
C SER A 9 9.07 -5.40 28.54
N LYS A 10 8.64 -5.27 27.28
CA LYS A 10 7.78 -4.19 26.79
C LYS A 10 6.56 -4.78 26.09
N ALA A 11 5.40 -4.19 26.33
CA ALA A 11 4.21 -4.49 25.56
C ALA A 11 4.26 -3.71 24.24
N ALA A 12 3.50 -4.15 23.23
CA ALA A 12 3.38 -3.40 21.98
C ALA A 12 2.93 -1.93 22.19
N THR A 13 2.23 -1.65 23.30
CA THR A 13 1.71 -0.34 23.69
C THR A 13 2.71 0.55 24.44
N THR A 14 3.88 0.04 24.82
CA THR A 14 4.86 0.83 25.58
C THR A 14 5.38 2.01 24.74
N GLY A 15 5.12 3.25 25.17
CA GLY A 15 5.57 4.48 24.49
C GLY A 15 4.59 5.08 23.47
N GLN A 16 3.33 4.60 23.41
CA GLN A 16 2.35 5.06 22.43
C GLN A 16 1.53 6.30 22.83
N GLU A 17 1.58 6.73 24.11
CA GLU A 17 0.66 7.75 24.66
C GLU A 17 0.77 9.13 23.99
N GLY A 18 1.92 9.47 23.38
CA GLY A 18 2.08 10.69 22.57
C GLY A 18 1.78 10.50 21.08
N ILE A 19 2.07 9.32 20.53
CA ILE A 19 2.03 9.07 19.07
C ILE A 19 0.60 9.22 18.54
N ARG A 20 -0.39 8.68 19.26
CA ARG A 20 -1.79 8.75 18.83
C ARG A 20 -2.28 10.18 18.71
N ASN A 21 -1.93 11.03 19.67
CA ASN A 21 -2.34 12.44 19.67
C ASN A 21 -1.68 13.18 18.51
N THR A 22 -0.36 13.03 18.32
CA THR A 22 0.36 13.64 17.20
C THR A 22 -0.19 13.22 15.84
N VAL A 23 -0.45 11.92 15.63
CA VAL A 23 -1.05 11.44 14.38
C VAL A 23 -2.46 12.00 14.18
N GLY A 24 -3.27 12.07 15.25
CA GLY A 24 -4.60 12.68 15.21
C GLY A 24 -4.54 14.14 14.75
N GLU A 25 -3.67 14.94 15.35
CA GLU A 25 -3.47 16.35 14.98
C GLU A 25 -3.04 16.52 13.52
N ILE A 26 -2.11 15.67 13.04
CA ILE A 26 -1.67 15.69 11.63
C ILE A 26 -2.84 15.37 10.70
N LEU A 27 -3.63 14.34 11.00
CA LEU A 27 -4.77 13.93 10.17
C LEU A 27 -5.85 15.01 10.13
N ASP A 28 -6.16 15.65 11.26
CA ASP A 28 -7.14 16.73 11.32
C ASP A 28 -6.65 17.98 10.58
N SER A 29 -5.36 18.29 10.69
CA SER A 29 -4.71 19.36 9.93
C SER A 29 -4.79 19.13 8.42
N ILE A 30 -4.50 17.91 7.95
CA ILE A 30 -4.63 17.51 6.53
C ILE A 30 -6.10 17.54 6.09
N ARG A 31 -7.05 17.07 6.92
CA ARG A 31 -8.47 17.10 6.59
C ARG A 31 -8.99 18.53 6.38
N ASN A 32 -8.54 19.48 7.21
CA ASN A 32 -9.02 20.86 7.18
C ASN A 32 -8.33 21.74 6.14
N ARG A 33 -7.03 21.48 5.86
CA ARG A 33 -6.19 22.36 5.02
C ARG A 33 -5.69 21.71 3.73
N GLY A 34 -5.95 20.41 3.54
CA GLY A 34 -5.58 19.67 2.34
C GLY A 34 -4.08 19.70 2.06
N GLU A 35 -3.73 19.92 0.79
CA GLU A 35 -2.36 19.89 0.29
C GLU A 35 -1.40 20.85 1.01
N THR A 36 -1.89 22.01 1.47
CA THR A 36 -1.07 22.98 2.22
C THR A 36 -0.46 22.35 3.47
N ALA A 37 -1.25 21.61 4.25
CA ALA A 37 -0.75 20.90 5.43
C ALA A 37 0.25 19.81 5.04
N VAL A 38 -0.01 19.08 3.95
CA VAL A 38 0.90 18.04 3.46
C VAL A 38 2.26 18.63 3.09
N ARG A 39 2.31 19.79 2.41
CA ARG A 39 3.55 20.49 2.07
C ARG A 39 4.31 20.96 3.30
N GLU A 40 3.61 21.50 4.30
CA GLU A 40 4.24 21.90 5.56
C GLU A 40 4.86 20.71 6.29
N TYR A 41 4.14 19.59 6.42
CA TYR A 41 4.67 18.39 7.07
C TYR A 41 5.81 17.75 6.28
N ALA A 42 5.73 17.71 4.94
CA ALA A 42 6.84 17.22 4.11
C ALA A 42 8.10 18.08 4.24
N ALA A 43 7.95 19.41 4.32
CA ALA A 43 9.07 20.30 4.59
C ALA A 43 9.63 20.14 6.02
N GLN A 44 8.77 19.86 7.00
CA GLN A 44 9.16 19.68 8.40
C GLN A 44 9.88 18.35 8.65
N PHE A 45 9.32 17.24 8.16
CA PHE A 45 9.81 15.90 8.47
C PHE A 45 10.89 15.43 7.50
N ASP A 46 10.75 15.77 6.21
CA ASP A 46 11.63 15.25 5.14
C ASP A 46 12.48 16.34 4.48
N ASN A 47 12.33 17.61 4.92
CA ASN A 47 12.92 18.78 4.24
C ASN A 47 12.58 18.84 2.74
N TRP A 48 11.42 18.31 2.36
CA TRP A 48 10.97 18.23 0.98
C TRP A 48 10.18 19.49 0.58
N LYS A 49 10.68 20.20 -0.43
CA LYS A 49 10.09 21.47 -0.92
C LYS A 49 9.77 21.47 -2.41
N ARG A 50 9.96 20.32 -3.08
CA ARG A 50 9.69 20.12 -4.51
C ARG A 50 8.26 19.63 -4.72
N ASP A 51 7.87 19.44 -5.97
CA ASP A 51 6.60 18.80 -6.29
C ASP A 51 6.57 17.33 -5.86
N PHE A 52 5.39 16.85 -5.49
CA PHE A 52 5.17 15.46 -5.05
C PHE A 52 5.00 14.49 -6.21
N ILE A 53 4.49 15.00 -7.33
CA ILE A 53 4.28 14.22 -8.55
C ILE A 53 5.52 14.39 -9.40
N LEU A 54 6.22 13.29 -9.65
CA LEU A 54 7.34 13.28 -10.58
C LEU A 54 6.83 13.51 -11.99
N SER A 55 7.52 14.36 -12.75
CA SER A 55 7.26 14.52 -14.17
C SER A 55 7.66 13.27 -14.96
N GLU A 56 7.03 13.05 -16.11
CA GLU A 56 7.41 11.98 -17.04
C GLU A 56 8.90 11.99 -17.40
N ASN A 57 9.50 13.18 -17.48
CA ASN A 57 10.92 13.31 -17.77
C ASN A 57 11.79 12.85 -16.59
N GLU A 58 11.46 13.24 -15.35
CA GLU A 58 12.15 12.77 -14.16
C GLU A 58 12.04 11.25 -14.00
N ILE A 59 10.84 10.70 -14.22
CA ILE A 59 10.61 9.25 -14.19
C ILE A 59 11.53 8.55 -15.18
N ARG A 60 11.57 8.99 -16.45
CA ARG A 60 12.45 8.40 -17.47
C ARG A 60 13.92 8.51 -17.10
N GLN A 61 14.36 9.64 -16.56
CA GLN A 61 15.75 9.84 -16.13
C GLN A 61 16.12 8.90 -14.97
N LEU A 62 15.25 8.76 -13.98
CA LEU A 62 15.45 7.84 -12.85
C LEU A 62 15.46 6.39 -13.32
N ILE A 63 14.54 5.97 -14.20
CA ILE A 63 14.56 4.61 -14.76
C ILE A 63 15.85 4.36 -15.55
N THR A 64 16.35 5.35 -16.29
CA THR A 64 17.58 5.23 -17.07
C THR A 64 18.81 5.03 -16.17
N SER A 65 18.83 5.58 -14.96
CA SER A 65 19.95 5.44 -14.03
C SER A 65 20.02 4.06 -13.34
N VAL A 66 18.94 3.27 -13.40
CA VAL A 66 18.90 1.92 -12.82
C VAL A 66 19.64 0.93 -13.74
N PRO A 67 20.59 0.12 -13.21
CA PRO A 67 21.28 -0.91 -13.98
C PRO A 67 20.30 -1.92 -14.60
N GLN A 68 20.60 -2.43 -15.79
CA GLN A 68 19.70 -3.35 -16.50
C GLN A 68 19.35 -4.59 -15.68
N GLN A 69 20.33 -5.24 -15.04
CA GLN A 69 20.09 -6.40 -14.19
C GLN A 69 19.06 -6.13 -13.08
N VAL A 70 19.09 -4.94 -12.46
CA VAL A 70 18.14 -4.58 -11.40
C VAL A 70 16.73 -4.43 -11.96
N LYS A 71 16.58 -3.94 -13.20
CA LYS A 71 15.28 -3.89 -13.88
C LYS A 71 14.76 -5.29 -14.14
N ASP A 72 15.61 -6.15 -14.69
CA ASP A 72 15.25 -7.55 -14.99
C ASP A 72 14.84 -8.30 -13.70
N ASP A 73 15.52 -8.05 -12.58
CA ASP A 73 15.19 -8.63 -11.27
C ASP A 73 13.85 -8.10 -10.72
N ILE A 74 13.57 -6.80 -10.91
CA ILE A 74 12.29 -6.18 -10.52
C ILE A 74 11.15 -6.75 -11.37
N ASP A 75 11.33 -6.85 -12.68
CA ASP A 75 10.34 -7.39 -13.61
C ASP A 75 10.05 -8.87 -13.29
N PHE A 76 11.09 -9.67 -13.06
CA PHE A 76 10.94 -11.06 -12.63
C PHE A 76 10.12 -11.16 -11.33
N ALA A 77 10.47 -10.38 -10.29
CA ALA A 77 9.77 -10.40 -9.02
C ALA A 77 8.30 -9.93 -9.16
N TYR A 78 8.06 -8.90 -9.97
CA TYR A 78 6.73 -8.42 -10.29
C TYR A 78 5.88 -9.52 -10.93
N ASP A 79 6.41 -10.21 -11.94
CA ASP A 79 5.70 -11.27 -12.65
C ASP A 79 5.31 -12.43 -11.74
N GLN A 80 6.19 -12.83 -10.80
CA GLN A 80 5.89 -13.88 -9.84
C GLN A 80 4.73 -13.47 -8.91
N VAL A 81 4.78 -12.25 -8.36
CA VAL A 81 3.77 -11.76 -7.42
C VAL A 81 2.44 -11.53 -8.14
N TYR A 82 2.47 -10.85 -9.29
CA TYR A 82 1.28 -10.59 -10.09
C TYR A 82 0.63 -11.88 -10.58
N GLY A 83 1.41 -12.81 -11.10
CA GLY A 83 0.91 -14.11 -11.59
C GLY A 83 0.25 -14.94 -10.50
N PHE A 84 0.82 -14.96 -9.29
CA PHE A 84 0.19 -15.65 -8.17
C PHE A 84 -1.08 -14.93 -7.67
N ALA A 85 -1.05 -13.60 -7.57
CA ALA A 85 -2.21 -12.80 -7.17
C ALA A 85 -3.39 -12.96 -8.15
N LEU A 86 -3.10 -13.06 -9.46
CA LEU A 86 -4.10 -13.39 -10.47
C LEU A 86 -4.73 -14.76 -10.23
N LYS A 87 -3.92 -15.80 -9.99
CA LYS A 87 -4.45 -17.14 -9.66
C LYS A 87 -5.32 -17.13 -8.41
N GLN A 88 -4.95 -16.35 -7.39
CA GLN A 88 -5.78 -16.18 -6.19
C GLN A 88 -7.12 -15.52 -6.53
N ARG A 89 -7.13 -14.45 -7.33
CA ARG A 89 -8.38 -13.82 -7.80
C ARG A 89 -9.22 -14.80 -8.61
N GLU A 90 -8.64 -15.54 -9.53
CA GLU A 90 -9.33 -16.53 -10.38
C GLU A 90 -9.90 -17.71 -9.60
N SER A 91 -9.36 -17.99 -8.40
CA SER A 91 -9.94 -19.01 -7.52
C SER A 91 -11.23 -18.57 -6.82
N LEU A 92 -11.58 -17.28 -6.88
CA LEU A 92 -12.82 -16.74 -6.34
C LEU A 92 -13.90 -16.75 -7.43
N LEU A 93 -15.09 -17.27 -7.11
CA LEU A 93 -16.21 -17.36 -8.04
C LEU A 93 -17.36 -16.46 -7.57
N GLU A 94 -17.87 -15.63 -8.48
CA GLU A 94 -19.17 -15.00 -8.31
C GLU A 94 -20.27 -16.05 -8.49
N PHE A 95 -21.38 -15.89 -7.77
CA PHE A 95 -22.53 -16.77 -7.94
C PHE A 95 -23.82 -16.04 -7.58
N GLU A 96 -24.91 -16.55 -8.14
CA GLU A 96 -26.28 -16.24 -7.73
C GLU A 96 -27.03 -17.57 -7.59
N ALA A 97 -27.89 -17.68 -6.58
CA ALA A 97 -28.66 -18.86 -6.27
C ALA A 97 -30.01 -18.49 -5.66
N GLU A 98 -31.07 -19.15 -6.13
CA GLU A 98 -32.39 -19.08 -5.51
C GLU A 98 -32.47 -20.11 -4.37
N LEU A 99 -32.41 -19.66 -3.12
CA LEU A 99 -32.43 -20.56 -1.95
C LEU A 99 -33.84 -20.77 -1.38
N TYR A 100 -34.78 -19.93 -1.79
CA TYR A 100 -36.20 -20.03 -1.46
C TYR A 100 -37.00 -19.43 -2.63
N PRO A 101 -38.21 -19.93 -2.97
CA PRO A 101 -39.00 -19.40 -4.07
C PRO A 101 -39.13 -17.86 -4.05
N GLY A 102 -38.61 -17.22 -5.08
CA GLY A 102 -38.56 -15.77 -5.25
C GLY A 102 -37.41 -15.03 -4.55
N VAL A 103 -36.49 -15.74 -3.87
CA VAL A 103 -35.37 -15.14 -3.12
C VAL A 103 -34.04 -15.55 -3.73
N ILE A 104 -33.42 -14.60 -4.45
CA ILE A 104 -32.09 -14.75 -5.06
C ILE A 104 -31.04 -14.16 -4.12
N LEU A 105 -30.06 -14.98 -3.76
CA LEU A 105 -28.86 -14.57 -3.01
C LEU A 105 -27.63 -14.76 -3.89
N GLY A 106 -26.54 -14.05 -3.61
CA GLY A 106 -25.32 -14.18 -4.38
C GLY A 106 -24.13 -13.48 -3.77
N GLN A 107 -22.98 -13.67 -4.41
CA GLN A 107 -21.72 -13.01 -4.11
C GLN A 107 -21.15 -12.38 -5.37
N ARG A 108 -20.68 -11.14 -5.25
CA ARG A 108 -19.94 -10.43 -6.30
C ARG A 108 -18.58 -9.99 -5.80
N LEU A 109 -17.61 -9.98 -6.70
CA LEU A 109 -16.23 -9.57 -6.47
C LEU A 109 -16.04 -8.21 -7.12
N VAL A 110 -16.05 -7.15 -6.30
CA VAL A 110 -15.94 -5.77 -6.77
C VAL A 110 -14.59 -5.19 -6.33
N PRO A 111 -13.71 -4.76 -7.25
CA PRO A 111 -12.46 -4.14 -6.86
C PRO A 111 -12.67 -2.77 -6.22
N CYS A 112 -11.75 -2.38 -5.35
CA CYS A 112 -11.66 -0.99 -4.88
C CYS A 112 -11.48 -0.05 -6.07
N LYS A 113 -12.00 1.18 -5.95
CA LYS A 113 -11.81 2.22 -6.98
C LYS A 113 -10.38 2.76 -7.02
N CYS A 114 -9.72 2.83 -5.87
CA CYS A 114 -8.38 3.39 -5.73
C CYS A 114 -7.60 2.62 -4.66
N ALA A 115 -6.30 2.42 -4.87
CA ALA A 115 -5.37 1.86 -3.91
C ALA A 115 -4.14 2.76 -3.75
N GLY A 116 -3.97 3.36 -2.58
CA GLY A 116 -2.74 4.10 -2.24
C GLY A 116 -1.65 3.14 -1.77
N CYS A 117 -0.51 3.10 -2.48
CA CYS A 117 0.60 2.21 -2.18
C CYS A 117 1.75 2.97 -1.50
N TYR A 118 1.83 2.90 -0.16
CA TYR A 118 2.90 3.55 0.59
C TYR A 118 4.20 2.73 0.54
N VAL A 119 5.30 3.36 0.14
CA VAL A 119 6.64 2.78 0.12
C VAL A 119 7.53 3.57 1.09
N PRO A 120 8.07 2.95 2.15
CA PRO A 120 8.93 3.67 3.08
C PRO A 120 10.25 4.08 2.41
N GLY A 121 10.65 5.33 2.60
CA GLY A 121 11.92 5.87 2.15
C GLY A 121 13.10 5.53 3.07
N GLY A 122 14.28 6.04 2.76
CA GLY A 122 15.50 5.92 3.58
C GLY A 122 16.51 4.90 3.07
N ARG A 123 17.42 4.47 3.95
CA ARG A 123 18.60 3.63 3.63
C ARG A 123 18.24 2.26 3.05
N PHE A 124 17.04 1.76 3.34
CA PHE A 124 16.53 0.49 2.87
C PHE A 124 15.23 0.71 2.09
N ALA A 125 15.31 1.39 0.94
CA ALA A 125 14.17 1.50 0.04
C ALA A 125 13.74 0.09 -0.40
N HIS A 126 12.60 -0.37 0.11
CA HIS A 126 12.14 -1.73 -0.10
C HIS A 126 11.31 -1.82 -1.38
N ALA A 127 11.98 -2.06 -2.52
CA ALA A 127 11.31 -2.32 -3.80
C ALA A 127 10.24 -3.43 -3.70
N ALA A 128 10.46 -4.40 -2.81
CA ALA A 128 9.49 -5.45 -2.50
C ALA A 128 8.14 -4.90 -1.98
N SER A 129 8.12 -3.85 -1.16
CA SER A 129 6.87 -3.25 -0.68
C SER A 129 6.06 -2.62 -1.82
N ALA A 130 6.75 -1.99 -2.77
CA ALA A 130 6.12 -1.44 -3.97
C ALA A 130 5.53 -2.58 -4.83
N ILE A 131 6.31 -3.62 -5.11
CA ILE A 131 5.87 -4.78 -5.90
C ILE A 131 4.65 -5.44 -5.26
N MET A 132 4.73 -5.78 -3.97
CA MET A 132 3.66 -6.49 -3.27
C MET A 132 2.36 -5.71 -3.16
N SER A 133 2.41 -4.37 -3.06
CA SER A 133 1.21 -3.53 -2.98
C SER A 133 0.64 -3.20 -4.36
N VAL A 134 1.48 -2.78 -5.31
CA VAL A 134 1.04 -2.38 -6.66
C VAL A 134 0.59 -3.59 -7.47
N ALA A 135 1.37 -4.69 -7.50
CA ALA A 135 1.04 -5.86 -8.32
C ALA A 135 -0.28 -6.51 -7.87
N THR A 136 -0.51 -6.65 -6.56
CA THR A 136 -1.75 -7.24 -6.03
C THR A 136 -2.96 -6.35 -6.28
N SER A 137 -2.81 -5.03 -6.18
CA SER A 137 -3.87 -4.07 -6.51
C SER A 137 -4.24 -4.11 -8.00
N LYS A 138 -3.23 -4.18 -8.88
CA LYS A 138 -3.44 -4.37 -10.33
C LYS A 138 -4.08 -5.72 -10.63
N ALA A 139 -3.64 -6.79 -9.97
CA ALA A 139 -4.22 -8.13 -10.14
C ALA A 139 -5.68 -8.14 -9.69
N ALA A 140 -6.05 -7.43 -8.62
CA ALA A 140 -7.44 -7.31 -8.18
C ALA A 140 -8.34 -6.54 -9.17
N GLY A 141 -7.78 -5.76 -10.09
CA GLY A 141 -8.53 -4.95 -11.06
C GLY A 141 -8.84 -3.54 -10.57
N VAL A 142 -8.05 -3.01 -9.64
CA VAL A 142 -8.18 -1.62 -9.17
C VAL A 142 -7.79 -0.66 -10.31
N PRO A 143 -8.65 0.29 -10.72
CA PRO A 143 -8.38 1.16 -11.86
C PRO A 143 -7.34 2.25 -11.56
N PHE A 144 -7.30 2.75 -10.31
CA PHE A 144 -6.34 3.76 -9.86
C PHE A 144 -5.44 3.17 -8.78
N VAL A 145 -4.17 2.93 -9.12
CA VAL A 145 -3.12 2.41 -8.23
C VAL A 145 -1.96 3.37 -8.28
#